data_AF-A0A2S5GYS5-F1
#
_entry.id   AF-A0A2S5GYS5-F1
#
_cell.length_a   1.000
_cell.length_b   1.000
_cell.length_c   1.000
_cell.angle_alpha   90.00
_cell.angle_beta   90.00
_cell.angle_gamma   90.00
#
_symmetry.space_group_name_H-M   'P 1'
#
loop_
_entity.id
_entity.type
_entity.pdbx_description
1 polymer ?
#
loop_
_entity_poly.entity_id
_entity_poly.type
_entity_poly.pdbx_seq_one_letter_code
_entity_poly.pdbx_strand_id
1 'polypeptide(L)'
;MNSPQILVALFVLLLAVAIPLATLVVQLFRLMQWMSRGNDPTRGERPHFTGPVLALLFSTLAASDFTNYEPLRIIAQINPVPLAARAYFTVTMLVLAVLSWAYAGGLKDRLLRRLGIGRG
;
A
#
# COMPACT_ATOMS: atom_id res chain seq x y z
N MET A 1 -3.92 25.69 18.98
CA MET A 1 -2.66 24.92 18.94
C MET A 1 -3.03 23.45 18.87
N ASN A 2 -2.70 22.75 17.78
CA ASN A 2 -2.93 21.31 17.70
C ASN A 2 -2.03 20.63 18.73
N SER A 3 -2.59 19.70 19.51
CA SER A 3 -1.80 18.88 20.45
C SER A 3 -0.61 18.27 19.70
N PRO A 4 0.61 18.26 20.28
CA PRO A 4 1.81 17.72 19.61
C PRO A 4 1.60 16.29 19.09
N GLN A 5 0.72 15.52 19.72
CA GLN A 5 0.33 14.17 19.30
C GLN A 5 -0.36 14.16 17.92
N ILE A 6 -1.19 15.16 17.62
CA ILE A 6 -1.91 15.27 16.34
C ILE A 6 -0.92 15.58 15.21
N LEU A 7 0.05 16.47 15.47
CA LEU A 7 1.09 16.80 14.50
C LEU A 7 1.95 15.57 14.16
N VAL A 8 2.34 14.80 15.17
CA VAL A 8 3.10 13.55 14.97
C VAL A 8 2.27 12.53 14.18
N ALA A 9 1.00 12.33 14.53
CA ALA A 9 0.12 11.39 13.82
C ALA A 9 -0.04 11.76 12.34
N LEU A 10 -0.28 13.05 12.05
CA LEU A 10 -0.37 13.54 10.67
C LEU A 10 0.94 13.36 9.89
N PHE A 11 2.08 13.58 10.54
CA PHE A 11 3.39 13.38 9.93
C PHE A 11 3.66 11.90 9.62
N VAL A 12 3.34 11.00 10.56
CA VAL A 12 3.45 9.55 10.37
C VAL A 12 2.55 9.08 9.22
N LEU A 13 1.31 9.58 9.14
CA LEU A 13 0.38 9.27 8.04
C LEU A 13 0.91 9.79 6.70
N LEU A 14 1.46 11.01 6.67
CA LEU A 14 2.08 11.56 5.48
C LEU A 14 3.23 10.67 4.99
N LEU A 15 4.13 10.27 5.89
CA LEU A 15 5.22 9.35 5.55
C LEU A 15 4.70 7.99 5.08
N ALA A 16 3.69 7.44 5.75
CA ALA A 16 3.09 6.15 5.42
C ALA A 16 2.49 6.13 4.00
N VAL A 17 2.03 7.27 3.48
CA VAL A 17 1.54 7.40 2.09
C VAL A 17 2.66 7.77 1.13
N ALA A 18 3.52 8.72 1.51
CA ALA A 18 4.59 9.24 0.65
C ALA A 18 5.63 8.17 0.29
N ILE A 19 6.00 7.32 1.24
CA ILE A 19 7.01 6.27 1.01
C ILE A 19 6.52 5.26 -0.05
N PRO A 20 5.32 4.65 0.08
CA PRO A 20 4.79 3.80 -0.98
C PRO A 20 4.56 4.49 -2.31
N LEU A 21 4.15 5.76 -2.30
CA LEU A 21 3.99 6.52 -3.54
C LEU A 21 5.34 6.70 -4.26
N ALA A 22 6.38 7.10 -3.53
CA ALA A 22 7.73 7.25 -4.08
C ALA A 22 8.27 5.94 -4.64
N THR A 23 8.06 4.81 -3.95
CA THR A 23 8.50 3.51 -4.47
C THR A 23 7.70 3.06 -5.68
N LEU A 24 6.40 3.35 -5.76
CA LEU A 24 5.63 3.12 -6.98
C LEU A 24 6.18 3.92 -8.15
N VAL A 25 6.54 5.19 -7.96
CA VAL A 25 7.16 6.02 -9.00
C VAL A 25 8.49 5.40 -9.44
N VAL A 26 9.36 5.02 -8.51
CA VAL A 26 10.64 4.36 -8.83
C VAL A 26 10.42 3.04 -9.58
N GLN A 27 9.46 2.22 -9.14
CA GLN A 27 9.13 0.98 -9.84
C GLN A 27 8.53 1.23 -11.22
N LEU A 28 7.75 2.29 -11.40
CA LEU A 28 7.20 2.69 -12.69
C LEU A 28 8.32 3.11 -13.65
N PHE A 29 9.32 3.87 -13.17
CA PHE A 29 10.52 4.16 -13.94
C PHE A 29 11.29 2.90 -14.31
N ARG A 30 11.47 1.96 -13.37
CA ARG A 30 12.09 0.66 -13.65
C ARG A 30 11.31 -0.14 -14.68
N LEU A 31 9.98 -0.10 -14.63
CA LEU A 31 9.11 -0.76 -15.61
C LEU A 31 9.24 -0.11 -16.98
N MET A 32 9.24 1.23 -17.07
CA MET A 32 9.46 1.94 -18.34
C MET A 32 10.84 1.61 -18.93
N GLN A 33 11.90 1.58 -18.10
CA GLN A 33 13.22 1.16 -18.53
C GLN A 33 13.25 -0.31 -18.99
N TRP A 34 12.58 -1.20 -18.26
CA TRP A 34 12.46 -2.60 -18.63
C TRP A 34 11.69 -2.80 -19.94
N MET A 35 10.61 -2.04 -20.16
CA MET A 35 9.85 -2.04 -21.42
C MET A 35 10.69 -1.52 -22.59
N SER A 36 11.45 -0.44 -22.38
CA SER A 36 12.30 0.20 -23.38
C SER A 36 13.48 -0.67 -23.85
N ARG A 37 14.03 -1.52 -22.96
CA ARG A 37 15.19 -2.39 -23.27
C ARG A 37 14.92 -3.55 -24.25
N GLY A 38 13.71 -3.72 -24.77
CA GLY A 38 13.43 -4.74 -25.79
C GLY A 38 13.69 -6.18 -25.32
N ASN A 39 13.68 -7.15 -26.24
CA ASN A 39 13.83 -8.60 -25.95
C ASN A 39 15.29 -9.00 -25.71
N ASP A 40 15.97 -8.27 -24.83
CA ASP A 40 17.36 -8.52 -24.47
C ASP A 40 17.42 -9.69 -23.46
N PRO A 41 18.22 -10.75 -23.70
CA PRO A 41 18.38 -11.86 -22.76
C PRO A 41 18.98 -11.42 -21.41
N THR A 42 19.48 -10.20 -21.29
CA THR A 42 19.93 -9.58 -20.03
C THR A 42 18.81 -8.81 -19.30
N ARG A 43 17.55 -8.89 -19.76
CA ARG A 43 16.39 -8.36 -19.03
C ARG A 43 16.35 -8.98 -17.63
N GLY A 44 16.73 -8.19 -16.63
CA GLY A 44 16.55 -8.56 -15.24
C GLY A 44 15.08 -8.81 -14.88
N GLU A 45 14.83 -9.23 -13.65
CA GLU A 45 13.48 -9.57 -13.17
C GLU A 45 12.48 -8.42 -13.35
N ARG A 46 11.22 -8.80 -13.65
CA ARG A 46 10.11 -7.85 -13.79
C ARG A 46 9.88 -7.13 -12.45
N PRO A 47 9.70 -5.79 -12.43
CA PRO A 47 9.45 -5.06 -11.19
C PRO A 47 8.16 -5.52 -10.50
N HIS A 48 8.25 -5.71 -9.18
CA HIS A 48 7.21 -6.27 -8.34
C HIS A 48 6.39 -5.18 -7.63
N PHE A 49 5.28 -4.79 -8.26
CA PHE A 49 4.42 -3.69 -7.78
C PHE A 49 3.50 -4.06 -6.61
N THR A 50 3.26 -5.36 -6.35
CA THR A 50 2.20 -5.82 -5.46
C THR A 50 2.33 -5.28 -4.03
N GLY A 51 3.55 -5.25 -3.48
CA GLY A 51 3.80 -4.75 -2.12
C GLY A 51 3.54 -3.26 -1.98
N PRO A 52 4.18 -2.40 -2.80
CA PRO A 52 3.94 -0.97 -2.73
C PRO A 52 2.50 -0.54 -3.04
N VAL A 53 1.82 -1.21 -3.97
CA VAL A 53 0.40 -0.91 -4.27
C VAL A 53 -0.49 -1.22 -3.07
N LEU A 54 -0.33 -2.40 -2.46
CA LEU A 54 -1.12 -2.77 -1.27
C LEU A 54 -0.80 -1.87 -0.08
N ALA A 55 0.47 -1.53 0.12
CA ALA A 55 0.87 -0.62 1.17
C ALA A 55 0.26 0.78 0.97
N LEU A 56 0.26 1.29 -0.26
CA LEU A 56 -0.39 2.56 -0.59
C LEU A 56 -1.90 2.51 -0.32
N LEU A 57 -2.58 1.43 -0.69
CA LEU A 57 -4.01 1.23 -0.40
C LEU A 57 -4.29 1.26 1.10
N PHE A 58 -3.54 0.51 1.91
CA PHE A 58 -3.74 0.48 3.36
C PHE A 58 -3.35 1.80 4.03
N SER A 59 -2.28 2.46 3.57
CA SER A 59 -1.90 3.78 4.07
C SER A 59 -2.92 4.86 3.71
N THR A 60 -3.55 4.80 2.54
CA THR A 60 -4.61 5.75 2.16
C THR A 60 -5.91 5.50 2.93
N LEU A 61 -6.25 4.24 3.21
CA LEU A 61 -7.33 3.88 4.14
C LEU A 61 -7.08 4.46 5.55
N ALA A 62 -5.86 4.32 6.08
CA ALA A 62 -5.46 4.90 7.36
C ALA A 62 -5.54 6.44 7.35
N ALA A 63 -5.10 7.09 6.27
CA ALA A 63 -5.13 8.55 6.14
C ALA A 63 -6.56 9.09 6.01
N SER A 64 -7.47 8.36 5.37
CA SER A 64 -8.86 8.77 5.17
C SER A 64 -9.63 8.95 6.48
N ASP A 65 -9.35 8.12 7.49
CA ASP A 65 -9.97 8.21 8.82
C ASP A 65 -9.54 9.50 9.56
N PHE A 66 -8.31 9.96 9.34
CA PHE A 66 -7.76 11.16 9.98
C PHE A 66 -8.08 12.48 9.28
N THR A 67 -8.28 12.46 7.95
CA THR A 67 -8.42 13.70 7.16
C THR A 67 -9.86 14.09 6.82
N ASN A 68 -10.88 13.31 7.24
CA ASN A 68 -12.26 13.42 6.72
C ASN A 68 -12.33 13.39 5.17
N TYR A 69 -11.22 13.04 4.52
CA TYR A 69 -11.12 12.91 3.09
C TYR A 69 -11.54 11.48 2.80
N GLU A 70 -12.73 11.30 2.22
CA GLU A 70 -13.34 9.98 1.97
C GLU A 70 -13.16 9.53 0.50
N PRO A 71 -11.95 9.14 0.04
CA PRO A 71 -11.78 8.60 -1.31
C PRO A 71 -12.50 7.24 -1.48
N LEU A 72 -12.91 6.61 -0.36
CA LEU A 72 -13.59 5.32 -0.29
C LEU A 72 -14.92 5.42 0.48
N ARG A 73 -15.66 6.51 0.29
CA ARG A 73 -16.96 6.78 0.93
C ARG A 73 -17.96 5.62 0.83
N ILE A 74 -17.88 4.86 -0.26
CA ILE A 74 -18.67 3.65 -0.52
C ILE A 74 -18.43 2.57 0.56
N ILE A 75 -17.18 2.38 1.00
CA ILE A 75 -16.82 1.38 2.01
C ILE A 75 -17.28 1.83 3.40
N ALA A 76 -17.12 3.12 3.71
CA ALA A 76 -17.56 3.71 4.98
C ALA A 76 -19.10 3.66 5.15
N GLN A 77 -19.86 3.73 4.05
CA GLN A 77 -21.32 3.56 4.06
C GLN A 77 -21.75 2.11 4.28
N ILE A 78 -21.00 1.14 3.76
CA ILE A 78 -21.31 -0.29 3.90
C ILE A 78 -20.94 -0.80 5.31
N ASN A 79 -19.90 -0.25 5.94
CA ASN A 79 -19.50 -0.60 7.30
C ASN A 79 -19.09 0.64 8.12
N PRO A 80 -20.06 1.30 8.79
CA PRO A 80 -19.76 2.48 9.60
C PRO A 80 -18.95 2.09 10.83
N VAL A 81 -17.67 2.47 10.84
CA VAL A 81 -16.77 2.21 11.98
C VAL A 81 -17.16 3.12 13.16
N PRO A 82 -17.50 2.56 14.33
CA PRO A 82 -17.79 3.34 15.53
C PRO A 82 -16.60 4.23 15.89
N LEU A 83 -16.85 5.44 16.41
CA LEU A 83 -15.81 6.40 16.80
C LEU A 83 -14.78 5.80 17.79
N ALA A 84 -15.21 4.89 18.67
CA ALA A 84 -14.32 4.17 19.59
C ALA A 84 -13.37 3.16 18.91
N ALA A 85 -13.71 2.68 17.71
CA ALA A 85 -12.94 1.68 16.96
C ALA A 85 -12.02 2.29 15.89
N ARG A 86 -12.15 3.58 15.58
CA ARG A 86 -11.37 4.29 14.55
C ARG A 86 -9.86 4.24 14.78
N ALA A 87 -9.43 4.44 16.03
CA ALA A 87 -8.02 4.33 16.38
C ALA A 87 -7.47 2.92 16.11
N TYR A 88 -8.21 1.87 16.47
CA TYR A 88 -7.82 0.49 16.21
C TYR A 88 -7.80 0.16 14.71
N PHE A 89 -8.76 0.68 13.96
CA PHE A 89 -8.82 0.55 12.50
C PHE A 89 -7.60 1.18 11.84
N THR A 90 -7.26 2.42 12.18
CA THR A 90 -6.10 3.12 11.62
C THR A 90 -4.79 2.38 11.93
N VAL A 91 -4.60 1.93 13.17
CA VAL A 91 -3.42 1.15 13.56
C VAL A 91 -3.35 -0.17 12.78
N THR A 92 -4.48 -0.87 12.64
CA THR A 92 -4.54 -2.12 11.90
C THR A 92 -4.22 -1.91 10.42
N MET A 93 -4.71 -0.83 9.80
CA MET A 93 -4.41 -0.49 8.41
C MET A 93 -2.93 -0.15 8.23
N LEU A 94 -2.30 0.58 9.15
CA LEU A 94 -0.85 0.82 9.11
C LEU A 94 -0.05 -0.49 9.26
N VAL A 95 -0.45 -1.38 10.16
CA VAL A 95 0.18 -2.70 10.32
C VAL A 95 0.04 -3.52 9.05
N LEU A 96 -1.15 -3.55 8.44
CA LEU A 96 -1.39 -4.20 7.15
C LEU A 96 -0.58 -3.58 6.02
N ALA A 97 -0.38 -2.25 6.02
CA ALA A 97 0.47 -1.58 5.06
C ALA A 97 1.92 -2.10 5.16
N VAL A 98 2.48 -2.15 6.37
CA VAL A 98 3.84 -2.66 6.62
C VAL A 98 3.94 -4.15 6.28
N LEU A 99 2.97 -4.96 6.70
CA LEU A 99 2.95 -6.40 6.40
C LEU A 99 2.82 -6.67 4.90
N SER A 100 1.97 -5.92 4.20
CA SER A 100 1.84 -6.02 2.74
C SER A 100 3.14 -5.61 2.05
N TRP A 101 3.84 -4.60 2.54
CA TRP A 101 5.14 -4.22 2.00
C TRP A 101 6.17 -5.35 2.13
N ALA A 102 6.29 -5.94 3.32
CA ALA A 102 7.27 -6.97 3.61
C ALA A 102 6.94 -8.32 2.96
N TYR A 103 5.66 -8.70 2.92
CA TYR A 103 5.24 -10.06 2.60
C TYR A 103 4.40 -10.19 1.33
N ALA A 104 3.97 -9.12 0.64
CA ALA A 104 3.09 -9.26 -0.53
C ALA A 104 3.74 -10.03 -1.68
N GLY A 105 5.07 -9.96 -1.85
CA GLY A 105 5.78 -10.76 -2.86
C GLY A 105 5.58 -12.26 -2.61
N GLY A 106 5.95 -12.74 -1.42
CA GLY A 106 5.78 -14.14 -1.02
C GLY A 106 4.32 -14.58 -0.91
N LEU A 107 3.41 -13.69 -0.50
CA LEU A 107 1.97 -13.99 -0.42
C LEU A 107 1.38 -14.16 -1.82
N LYS A 108 1.72 -13.29 -2.78
CA LYS A 108 1.29 -13.42 -4.18
C LYS A 108 1.74 -14.75 -4.76
N ASP A 109 3.02 -15.10 -4.59
CA ASP A 109 3.57 -16.35 -5.14
C ASP A 109 2.94 -17.57 -4.48
N ARG A 110 2.64 -17.50 -3.18
CA ARG A 110 1.91 -18.56 -2.45
C ARG A 110 0.46 -18.67 -2.90
N LEU A 111 -0.22 -17.56 -3.18
CA LEU A 111 -1.59 -17.53 -3.69
C LEU A 111 -1.65 -18.10 -5.12
N LEU A 112 -0.73 -17.67 -6.00
CA LEU A 112 -0.65 -18.16 -7.38
C LEU A 112 -0.33 -19.65 -7.45
N ARG A 113 0.54 -20.15 -6.56
CA ARG A 113 0.79 -21.58 -6.38
C ARG A 113 -0.46 -22.33 -5.88
N ARG A 114 -1.20 -21.77 -4.93
CA ARG A 114 -2.44 -22.37 -4.42
C ARG A 114 -3.59 -22.34 -5.43
N LEU A 115 -3.66 -21.33 -6.28
CA LEU A 115 -4.67 -21.20 -7.35
C LEU A 115 -4.32 -22.03 -8.60
N GLY A 116 -3.20 -22.75 -8.60
CA GLY A 116 -2.79 -23.59 -9.73
C GLY A 116 -2.38 -22.82 -10.99
N ILE A 117 -2.29 -21.49 -10.92
CA ILE A 117 -1.89 -20.60 -12.02
C ILE A 117 -0.36 -20.45 -12.07
N GLY A 118 0.35 -20.76 -10.97
CA GLY A 118 1.81 -20.82 -10.93
C GLY A 118 2.36 -22.09 -11.60
N ARG A 119 2.36 -22.12 -12.93
CA ARG A 119 3.15 -23.08 -13.72
C ARG A 119 4.53 -22.50 -14.01
N GLY A 120 5.55 -23.34 -13.83
CA GLY A 120 6.77 -23.40 -14.64
C GLY A 120 7.73 -22.23 -14.49
#